data_AF-A0A0D1ZCR9-F1
#
_entry.id   AF-A0A0D1ZCR9-F1
#
_cell.length_a   1.000
_cell.length_b   1.000
_cell.length_c   1.000
_cell.angle_alpha   90.00
_cell.angle_beta   90.00
_cell.angle_gamma   90.00
#
_symmetry.space_group_name_H-M   'P 1'
#
loop_
_entity.id
_entity.type
_entity.pdbx_description
1 polymer ?
#
loop_
_entity_poly.entity_id
_entity_poly.type
_entity_poly.pdbx_seq_one_letter_code
_entity_poly.pdbx_strand_id
1 'polypeptide(L)'
;MAAVVLAADVPPPPEPITVEQAINDLLSMLYRIRHKLQTLIDYYIFPDVTPSAVSDYDPRLRILQTRLQSLSTLSYQKLPYIISNSDQVAGYYLNQVAEQMHNSVHGIQRIFTSHYDRDLEDRQPFIAIWDAITYKKSQIGELGRLHPSNPRRLRAEDMRPNELGSFCRGALQISNGVDRGRISFLESRDLSEGNRRKLKAFGGAFLTWQCPECSYRVRYHVSSSNTSNIYTTDEIRQHGGLAIKYRSLFLAKSHLYLPPPGTTTRVIDLRRRNSKIMIPSPLKYGCVFCFAHGHDLVRHRSAFTTPQALAEHIALRHTRPTPPTLMLHLFSVAIEGKLDDARKRWDVNLL
;
A
#
# COMPACT_ATOMS: atom_id res chain seq x y z
N MET A 1 -53.98 -24.08 17.05
CA MET A 1 -53.55 -22.86 16.33
C MET A 1 -52.03 -22.83 16.36
N ALA A 2 -51.39 -23.12 15.24
CA ALA A 2 -49.93 -23.09 15.14
C ALA A 2 -49.49 -21.64 14.93
N ALA A 3 -48.61 -21.16 15.82
CA ALA A 3 -48.01 -19.84 15.73
C ALA A 3 -47.14 -19.78 14.47
N VAL A 4 -47.50 -18.92 13.54
CA VAL A 4 -46.63 -18.51 12.43
C VAL A 4 -45.51 -17.69 13.07
N VAL A 5 -44.35 -18.32 13.22
CA VAL A 5 -43.11 -17.59 13.50
C VAL A 5 -42.84 -16.77 12.25
N LEU A 6 -43.13 -15.47 12.32
CA LEU A 6 -42.64 -14.50 11.34
C LEU A 6 -41.12 -14.65 11.32
N ALA A 7 -40.61 -15.22 10.23
CA ALA A 7 -39.18 -15.23 9.96
C ALA A 7 -38.70 -13.79 10.11
N ALA A 8 -37.78 -13.56 11.04
CA ALA A 8 -37.12 -12.27 11.17
C ALA A 8 -36.68 -11.82 9.76
N ASP A 9 -36.87 -10.55 9.45
CA ASP A 9 -36.41 -9.87 8.24
C ASP A 9 -34.88 -10.00 8.17
N VAL A 10 -34.40 -11.18 7.74
CA VAL A 10 -32.97 -11.41 7.53
C VAL A 10 -32.63 -10.61 6.29
N PRO A 11 -31.80 -9.55 6.39
CA PRO A 11 -31.41 -8.79 5.22
C PRO A 11 -30.80 -9.75 4.20
N PRO A 12 -31.08 -9.56 2.89
CA PRO A 12 -30.56 -10.44 1.86
C PRO A 12 -29.04 -10.52 1.99
N PRO A 13 -28.45 -11.71 1.75
CA PRO A 13 -27.02 -11.89 1.88
C PRO A 13 -26.29 -10.80 1.07
N PRO A 14 -25.22 -10.22 1.62
CA PRO A 14 -24.50 -9.14 0.95
C PRO A 14 -24.01 -9.63 -0.42
N GLU A 15 -24.38 -8.92 -1.48
CA GLU A 15 -23.92 -9.25 -2.82
C GLU A 15 -22.40 -9.04 -2.91
N PRO A 16 -21.67 -9.86 -3.70
CA PRO A 16 -20.26 -9.62 -3.99
C PRO A 16 -20.04 -8.23 -4.57
N ILE A 17 -19.03 -7.51 -4.06
CA ILE A 17 -18.59 -6.24 -4.63
C ILE A 17 -17.10 -6.27 -4.94
N THR A 18 -16.65 -5.39 -5.82
CA THR A 18 -15.22 -5.13 -6.01
C THR A 18 -14.74 -4.03 -5.07
N VAL A 19 -13.43 -3.92 -4.89
CA VAL A 19 -12.84 -2.84 -4.07
C VAL A 19 -13.12 -1.46 -4.68
N GLU A 20 -13.07 -1.34 -6.00
CA GLU A 20 -13.38 -0.09 -6.72
C GLU A 20 -14.83 0.34 -6.51
N GLN A 21 -15.77 -0.62 -6.60
CA GLN A 21 -17.18 -0.37 -6.32
C GLN A 21 -17.38 0.07 -4.86
N ALA A 22 -16.74 -0.59 -3.90
CA ALA A 22 -16.81 -0.22 -2.49
C ALA A 22 -16.32 1.22 -2.24
N ILE A 23 -15.24 1.65 -2.90
CA ILE A 23 -14.72 3.02 -2.79
C ILE A 23 -15.74 4.03 -3.33
N ASN A 24 -16.30 3.77 -4.51
CA ASN A 24 -17.29 4.67 -5.13
C ASN A 24 -18.56 4.79 -4.28
N ASP A 25 -19.04 3.68 -3.72
CA ASP A 25 -20.20 3.66 -2.84
C ASP A 25 -19.94 4.46 -1.56
N LEU A 26 -18.77 4.28 -0.92
CA LEU A 26 -18.38 5.04 0.27
C LEU A 26 -18.21 6.54 -0.02
N LEU A 27 -17.66 6.92 -1.18
CA LEU A 27 -17.58 8.32 -1.61
C LEU A 27 -18.97 8.95 -1.78
N SER A 28 -19.89 8.21 -2.42
CA SER A 28 -21.28 8.65 -2.59
C SER A 28 -21.99 8.83 -1.24
N MET A 29 -21.78 7.89 -0.31
CA MET A 29 -22.33 7.99 1.06
C MET A 29 -21.73 9.17 1.83
N LEU A 30 -20.43 9.46 1.72
CA LEU A 30 -19.83 10.67 2.30
C LEU A 30 -20.48 11.95 1.79
N TYR A 31 -20.73 12.04 0.48
CA TYR A 31 -21.43 13.18 -0.11
C TYR A 31 -22.83 13.36 0.50
N ARG A 32 -23.58 12.26 0.66
CA ARG A 32 -24.91 12.28 1.29
C ARG A 32 -24.86 12.72 2.75
N ILE A 33 -23.89 12.24 3.53
CA ILE A 33 -23.70 12.68 4.94
C ILE A 33 -23.44 14.19 4.98
N ARG A 34 -22.51 14.68 4.16
CA ARG A 34 -22.15 16.11 4.12
C ARG A 34 -23.32 16.99 3.70
N HIS A 35 -24.06 16.58 2.67
CA HIS A 35 -25.26 17.29 2.25
C HIS A 35 -26.30 17.34 3.38
N LYS A 36 -26.55 16.21 4.04
CA LYS A 36 -27.53 16.16 5.14
C LYS A 36 -27.10 17.00 6.35
N LEU A 37 -25.81 16.99 6.68
CA LEU A 37 -25.23 17.88 7.69
C LEU A 37 -25.49 19.36 7.34
N GLN A 38 -25.23 19.76 6.09
CA GLN A 38 -25.50 21.12 5.64
C GLN A 38 -26.99 21.48 5.76
N THR A 39 -27.89 20.58 5.33
CA THR A 39 -29.34 20.78 5.48
C THR A 39 -29.74 21.01 6.95
N LEU A 40 -29.14 20.27 7.89
CA LEU A 40 -29.44 20.46 9.32
C LEU A 40 -28.89 21.79 9.85
N ILE A 41 -27.71 22.20 9.41
CA ILE A 41 -27.14 23.53 9.74
C ILE A 41 -28.07 24.62 9.22
N ASP A 42 -28.48 24.54 7.96
CA ASP A 42 -29.33 25.54 7.32
C ASP A 42 -30.71 25.63 7.98
N TYR A 43 -31.24 24.52 8.49
CA TYR A 43 -32.56 24.48 9.12
C TYR A 43 -32.58 24.89 10.59
N TYR A 44 -31.61 24.43 11.39
CA TYR A 44 -31.62 24.62 12.85
C TYR A 44 -30.68 25.71 13.37
N ILE A 45 -29.70 26.14 12.58
CA ILE A 45 -28.64 27.05 13.03
C ILE A 45 -28.68 28.36 12.25
N PHE A 46 -28.85 28.33 10.93
CA PHE A 46 -28.84 29.57 10.13
C PHE A 46 -29.96 30.54 10.59
N PRO A 47 -29.69 31.86 10.72
CA PRO A 47 -28.48 32.59 10.30
C PRO A 47 -27.34 32.67 11.34
N ASP A 48 -27.43 31.96 12.46
CA ASP A 48 -26.43 32.01 13.52
C ASP A 48 -25.11 31.32 13.12
N VAL A 49 -24.06 31.63 13.88
CA VAL A 49 -22.73 31.03 13.67
C VAL A 49 -22.73 29.56 14.09
N THR A 50 -22.35 28.67 13.18
CA THR A 50 -22.24 27.23 13.44
C THR A 50 -21.27 26.92 14.59
N PRO A 51 -21.72 26.27 15.68
CA PRO A 51 -20.85 25.90 16.79
C PRO A 51 -19.73 24.96 16.35
N SER A 52 -18.57 25.03 17.02
CA SER A 52 -17.40 24.19 16.73
C SER A 52 -17.70 22.70 16.76
N ALA A 53 -18.57 22.26 17.68
CA ALA A 53 -19.01 20.87 17.79
C ALA A 53 -19.64 20.32 16.50
N VAL A 54 -20.27 21.19 15.69
CA VAL A 54 -20.88 20.85 14.41
C VAL A 54 -19.91 21.12 13.26
N SER A 55 -19.24 22.28 13.26
CA SER A 55 -18.37 22.67 12.15
C SER A 55 -17.11 21.80 12.00
N ASP A 56 -16.66 21.14 13.08
CA ASP A 56 -15.57 20.16 13.06
C ASP A 56 -15.87 18.87 12.27
N TYR A 57 -17.13 18.58 11.95
CA TYR A 57 -17.48 17.39 11.17
C TYR A 57 -17.10 17.50 9.69
N ASP A 58 -17.25 18.67 9.05
CA ASP A 58 -16.88 18.83 7.64
C ASP A 58 -15.39 18.53 7.38
N PRO A 59 -14.40 19.06 8.13
CA PRO A 59 -13.00 18.70 7.90
C PRO A 59 -12.73 17.21 8.17
N ARG A 60 -13.39 16.58 9.16
CA ARG A 60 -13.27 15.14 9.41
C ARG A 60 -13.79 14.31 8.23
N LEU A 61 -14.96 14.66 7.68
CA LEU A 61 -15.54 14.00 6.51
C LEU A 61 -14.69 14.22 5.25
N ARG A 62 -14.08 15.41 5.08
CA ARG A 62 -13.11 15.66 4.00
C ARG A 62 -11.86 14.77 4.11
N ILE A 63 -11.34 14.54 5.31
CA ILE A 63 -10.22 13.62 5.52
C ILE A 63 -10.58 12.20 5.05
N LEU A 64 -11.80 11.72 5.36
CA LEU A 64 -12.29 10.43 4.87
C LEU A 64 -12.40 10.40 3.35
N GLN A 65 -12.89 11.48 2.75
CA GLN A 65 -12.98 11.62 1.30
C GLN A 65 -11.58 11.56 0.65
N THR A 66 -10.59 12.29 1.18
CA THR A 66 -9.21 12.24 0.68
C THR A 66 -8.59 10.85 0.83
N ARG A 67 -8.87 10.13 1.92
CA ARG A 67 -8.41 8.74 2.10
C ARG A 67 -8.99 7.80 1.03
N LEU A 68 -10.29 7.89 0.74
CA LEU A 68 -10.93 7.09 -0.31
C LEU A 68 -10.43 7.45 -1.70
N GLN A 69 -10.28 8.74 -1.99
CA GLN A 69 -9.70 9.21 -3.25
C GLN A 69 -8.26 8.72 -3.43
N SER A 70 -7.47 8.73 -2.36
CA SER A 70 -6.13 8.15 -2.39
C SER A 70 -6.16 6.65 -2.68
N LEU A 71 -7.05 5.88 -2.03
CA LEU A 71 -7.20 4.45 -2.35
C LEU A 71 -7.64 4.19 -3.79
N SER A 72 -8.49 5.05 -4.37
CA SER A 72 -8.92 4.93 -5.77
C SER A 72 -7.80 5.13 -6.81
N THR A 73 -6.62 5.62 -6.41
CA THR A 73 -5.49 5.74 -7.35
C THR A 73 -4.79 4.40 -7.59
N LEU A 74 -5.07 3.37 -6.80
CA LEU A 74 -4.49 2.04 -6.95
C LEU A 74 -5.23 1.21 -8.00
N SER A 75 -4.49 0.37 -8.70
CA SER A 75 -5.03 -0.63 -9.61
C SER A 75 -5.26 -1.94 -8.88
N TYR A 76 -6.52 -2.22 -8.53
CA TYR A 76 -6.90 -3.48 -7.86
C TYR A 76 -6.71 -4.72 -8.74
N GLN A 77 -6.57 -4.54 -10.05
CA GLN A 77 -6.16 -5.59 -10.98
C GLN A 77 -4.66 -5.91 -10.89
N LYS A 78 -3.81 -4.91 -10.60
CA LYS A 78 -2.35 -5.09 -10.54
C LYS A 78 -1.82 -5.40 -9.14
N LEU A 79 -2.49 -4.94 -8.09
CA LEU A 79 -2.12 -5.20 -6.70
C LEU A 79 -1.92 -6.69 -6.36
N PRO A 80 -2.75 -7.66 -6.84
CA PRO A 80 -2.54 -9.08 -6.56
C PRO A 80 -1.17 -9.60 -7.01
N TYR A 81 -0.56 -9.01 -8.06
CA TYR A 81 0.74 -9.42 -8.57
C TYR A 81 1.92 -8.93 -7.72
N ILE A 82 1.67 -8.07 -6.73
CA ILE A 82 2.69 -7.64 -5.77
C ILE A 82 2.36 -8.00 -4.32
N ILE A 83 1.08 -8.20 -4.00
CA ILE A 83 0.57 -8.39 -2.65
C ILE A 83 -0.35 -9.60 -2.59
N SER A 84 -0.02 -10.53 -1.72
CA SER A 84 -0.92 -11.62 -1.36
C SER A 84 -2.10 -11.06 -0.55
N ASN A 85 -3.32 -11.52 -0.86
CA ASN A 85 -4.56 -11.07 -0.20
C ASN A 85 -4.82 -9.55 -0.32
N SER A 86 -4.47 -8.93 -1.46
CA SER A 86 -4.67 -7.49 -1.70
C SER A 86 -6.09 -7.00 -1.38
N ASP A 87 -7.12 -7.77 -1.73
CA ASP A 87 -8.52 -7.39 -1.51
C ASP A 87 -8.88 -7.41 -0.02
N GLN A 88 -8.35 -8.35 0.75
CA GLN A 88 -8.53 -8.41 2.20
C GLN A 88 -7.88 -7.19 2.88
N VAL A 89 -6.66 -6.85 2.46
CA VAL A 89 -5.93 -5.68 2.97
C VAL A 89 -6.67 -4.40 2.61
N ALA A 90 -7.17 -4.26 1.38
CA ALA A 90 -7.96 -3.11 0.99
C ALA A 90 -9.28 -3.04 1.78
N GLY A 91 -9.96 -4.17 1.95
CA GLY A 91 -11.18 -4.27 2.75
C GLY A 91 -10.99 -3.82 4.20
N TYR A 92 -9.83 -4.08 4.82
CA TYR A 92 -9.51 -3.55 6.14
C TYR A 92 -9.54 -2.01 6.19
N TYR A 93 -8.89 -1.31 5.25
CA TYR A 93 -8.91 0.15 5.22
C TYR A 93 -10.30 0.72 4.90
N LEU A 94 -11.04 0.08 4.00
CA LEU A 94 -12.40 0.50 3.67
C LEU A 94 -13.34 0.33 4.86
N ASN A 95 -13.21 -0.75 5.63
CA ASN A 95 -13.97 -0.96 6.86
C ASN A 95 -13.68 0.13 7.91
N GLN A 96 -12.42 0.54 8.07
CA GLN A 96 -12.07 1.64 8.97
C GLN A 96 -12.71 2.97 8.54
N VAL A 97 -12.79 3.23 7.23
CA VAL A 97 -13.48 4.42 6.72
C VAL A 97 -14.98 4.32 6.97
N ALA A 98 -15.61 3.20 6.63
CA ALA A 98 -17.03 2.97 6.87
C ALA A 98 -17.40 3.11 8.35
N GLU A 99 -16.55 2.63 9.26
CA GLU A 99 -16.75 2.79 10.70
C GLU A 99 -16.65 4.26 11.14
N GLN A 100 -15.69 5.02 10.62
CA GLN A 100 -15.59 6.46 10.89
C GLN A 100 -16.77 7.25 10.32
N MET A 101 -17.35 6.81 9.20
CA MET A 101 -18.58 7.37 8.64
C MET A 101 -19.78 7.10 9.56
N HIS A 102 -19.92 5.87 10.04
CA HIS A 102 -20.93 5.48 11.04
C HIS A 102 -20.85 6.35 12.29
N ASN A 103 -19.65 6.46 12.87
CA ASN A 103 -19.41 7.30 14.04
C ASN A 103 -19.73 8.78 13.76
N SER A 104 -19.51 9.24 12.52
CA SER A 104 -19.84 10.60 12.12
C SER A 104 -21.35 10.84 12.08
N VAL A 105 -22.11 9.92 11.46
CA VAL A 105 -23.58 9.97 11.40
C VAL A 105 -24.18 9.98 12.80
N HIS A 106 -23.77 9.04 13.65
CA HIS A 106 -24.26 8.96 15.03
C HIS A 106 -23.93 10.23 15.82
N GLY A 107 -22.70 10.74 15.70
CA GLY A 107 -22.27 11.95 16.39
C GLY A 107 -23.05 13.19 15.97
N ILE A 108 -23.27 13.38 14.66
CA ILE A 108 -24.09 14.48 14.13
C ILE A 108 -25.51 14.37 14.68
N GLN A 109 -26.16 13.21 14.53
CA GLN A 109 -27.53 13.01 14.99
C GLN A 109 -27.66 13.29 16.50
N ARG A 110 -26.75 12.78 17.32
CA ARG A 110 -26.75 13.01 18.76
C ARG A 110 -26.66 14.50 19.13
N ILE A 111 -25.82 15.29 18.44
CA ILE A 111 -25.71 16.73 18.69
C ILE A 111 -27.03 17.43 18.36
N PHE A 112 -27.60 17.16 17.18
CA PHE A 112 -28.84 17.80 16.77
C PHE A 112 -30.02 17.42 17.67
N THR A 113 -30.15 16.14 18.04
CA THR A 113 -31.18 15.67 18.98
C THR A 113 -31.05 16.29 20.37
N SER A 114 -29.81 16.43 20.87
CA SER A 114 -29.58 16.94 22.22
C SER A 114 -29.77 18.45 22.34
N HIS A 115 -29.48 19.21 21.29
CA HIS A 115 -29.37 20.67 21.37
C HIS A 115 -30.39 21.45 20.53
N TYR A 116 -31.04 20.84 19.54
CA TYR A 116 -31.89 21.55 18.59
C TYR A 116 -33.29 20.95 18.45
N ASP A 117 -33.42 19.63 18.29
CA ASP A 117 -34.72 18.98 18.06
C ASP A 117 -34.75 17.55 18.61
N ARG A 118 -35.44 17.34 19.73
CA ARG A 118 -35.56 16.03 20.37
C ARG A 118 -36.32 15.02 19.49
N ASP A 119 -37.29 15.49 18.70
CA ASP A 119 -38.12 14.63 17.85
C ASP A 119 -37.34 14.17 16.61
N LEU A 120 -36.13 14.68 16.39
CA LEU A 120 -35.24 14.22 15.32
C LEU A 120 -34.85 12.75 15.48
N GLU A 121 -34.86 12.24 16.72
CA GLU A 121 -34.63 10.82 16.99
C GLU A 121 -35.73 9.94 16.37
N ASP A 122 -36.99 10.37 16.45
CA ASP A 122 -38.13 9.65 15.85
C ASP A 122 -38.16 9.79 14.32
N ARG A 123 -37.76 10.95 13.79
CA ARG A 123 -37.71 11.20 12.34
C ARG A 123 -36.57 10.48 11.63
N GLN A 124 -35.55 10.04 12.37
CA GLN A 124 -34.37 9.32 11.90
C GLN A 124 -33.82 9.81 10.54
N PRO A 125 -33.42 11.09 10.42
CA PRO A 125 -33.03 11.70 9.14
C PRO A 125 -31.84 11.01 8.43
N PHE A 126 -31.06 10.21 9.17
CA PHE A 126 -29.92 9.46 8.68
C PHE A 126 -30.15 7.96 8.54
N ILE A 127 -31.33 7.40 8.84
CA ILE A 127 -31.54 5.93 8.87
C ILE A 127 -31.15 5.25 7.56
N ALA A 128 -31.57 5.80 6.43
CA ALA A 128 -31.22 5.24 5.12
C ALA A 128 -29.71 5.29 4.83
N ILE A 129 -29.00 6.31 5.34
CA ILE A 129 -27.55 6.42 5.23
C ILE A 129 -26.89 5.40 6.15
N TRP A 130 -27.39 5.26 7.38
CA TRP A 130 -26.90 4.29 8.36
C TRP A 130 -27.02 2.86 7.85
N ASP A 131 -28.19 2.47 7.34
CA ASP A 131 -28.44 1.14 6.81
C ASP A 131 -27.57 0.87 5.59
N ALA A 132 -27.41 1.86 4.70
CA ALA A 132 -26.52 1.75 3.55
C ALA A 132 -25.06 1.52 3.97
N ILE A 133 -24.54 2.27 4.95
CA ILE A 133 -23.16 2.07 5.43
C ILE A 133 -23.03 0.69 6.10
N THR A 134 -24.03 0.28 6.88
CA THR A 134 -24.04 -1.04 7.54
C THR A 134 -24.01 -2.17 6.52
N TYR A 135 -24.89 -2.12 5.53
CA TYR A 135 -24.93 -3.09 4.44
C TYR A 135 -23.59 -3.11 3.68
N LYS A 136 -23.02 -1.94 3.38
CA LYS A 136 -21.73 -1.85 2.68
C LYS A 136 -20.57 -2.37 3.52
N LYS A 137 -20.55 -2.14 4.83
CA LYS A 137 -19.58 -2.74 5.75
C LYS A 137 -19.64 -4.27 5.71
N SER A 138 -20.84 -4.84 5.67
CA SER A 138 -21.03 -6.29 5.50
C SER A 138 -20.47 -6.78 4.15
N GLN A 139 -20.77 -6.09 3.04
CA GLN A 139 -20.20 -6.43 1.72
C GLN A 139 -18.67 -6.32 1.68
N ILE A 140 -18.10 -5.29 2.32
CA ILE A 140 -16.64 -5.10 2.43
C ILE A 140 -16.01 -6.23 3.26
N GLY A 141 -16.68 -6.68 4.32
CA GLY A 141 -16.26 -7.84 5.12
C GLY A 141 -16.09 -9.12 4.28
N GLU A 142 -16.90 -9.28 3.24
CA GLU A 142 -16.84 -10.43 2.34
C GLU A 142 -15.68 -10.37 1.33
N LEU A 143 -15.05 -9.20 1.09
CA LEU A 143 -13.94 -9.06 0.13
C LEU A 143 -12.77 -10.01 0.44
N GLY A 144 -12.47 -10.19 1.73
CA GLY A 144 -11.42 -11.11 2.17
C GLY A 144 -11.76 -12.58 1.96
N ARG A 145 -13.04 -12.94 1.83
CA ARG A 145 -13.47 -14.31 1.51
C ARG A 145 -13.59 -14.50 0.01
N LEU A 146 -14.11 -13.53 -0.70
CA LEU A 146 -14.43 -13.65 -2.13
C LEU A 146 -13.21 -13.43 -3.03
N HIS A 147 -12.25 -12.59 -2.63
CA HIS A 147 -11.06 -12.25 -3.42
C HIS A 147 -11.38 -11.92 -4.89
N PRO A 148 -12.26 -10.94 -5.18
CA PRO A 148 -12.71 -10.65 -6.54
C PRO A 148 -11.56 -10.39 -7.53
N SER A 149 -10.45 -9.80 -7.08
CA SER A 149 -9.28 -9.50 -7.92
C SER A 149 -8.37 -10.72 -8.14
N ASN A 150 -8.54 -11.78 -7.34
CA ASN A 150 -7.78 -13.03 -7.47
C ASN A 150 -8.61 -14.24 -7.01
N PRO A 151 -9.61 -14.67 -7.80
CA PRO A 151 -10.52 -15.74 -7.39
C PRO A 151 -9.83 -17.08 -7.15
N ARG A 152 -8.67 -17.30 -7.80
CA ARG A 152 -7.85 -18.50 -7.63
C ARG A 152 -7.03 -18.50 -6.34
N ARG A 153 -6.99 -17.37 -5.62
CA ARG A 153 -6.23 -17.16 -4.37
C ARG A 153 -4.76 -17.56 -4.49
N LEU A 154 -4.18 -17.33 -5.67
CA LEU A 154 -2.76 -17.56 -5.89
C LEU A 154 -1.97 -16.53 -5.08
N ARG A 155 -0.82 -16.92 -4.55
CA ARG A 155 0.09 -15.93 -3.95
C ARG A 155 0.63 -15.02 -5.05
N ALA A 156 1.02 -13.80 -4.70
CA ALA A 156 1.55 -12.84 -5.67
C ALA A 156 2.70 -13.43 -6.49
N GLU A 157 3.61 -14.15 -5.82
CA GLU A 157 4.75 -14.81 -6.42
C GLU A 157 4.40 -16.02 -7.33
N ASP A 158 3.17 -16.53 -7.25
CA ASP A 158 2.67 -17.65 -8.04
C ASP A 158 1.76 -17.19 -9.20
N MET A 159 1.40 -15.91 -9.25
CA MET A 159 0.50 -15.39 -10.30
C MET A 159 1.17 -15.26 -11.67
N ARG A 160 2.50 -15.13 -11.71
CA ARG A 160 3.29 -15.05 -12.95
C ARG A 160 4.66 -15.71 -12.76
N PRO A 161 5.21 -16.35 -13.81
CA PRO A 161 6.59 -16.81 -13.78
C PRO A 161 7.57 -15.62 -13.76
N ASN A 162 8.82 -15.93 -13.45
CA ASN A 162 9.92 -14.97 -13.52
C ASN A 162 10.19 -14.55 -14.97
N GLU A 163 9.84 -13.30 -15.30
CA GLU A 163 10.01 -12.72 -16.63
C GLU A 163 10.94 -11.51 -16.59
N LEU A 164 11.79 -11.37 -17.61
CA LEU A 164 12.67 -10.22 -17.74
C LEU A 164 11.87 -8.91 -17.74
N GLY A 165 12.27 -7.96 -16.89
CA GLY A 165 11.60 -6.66 -16.75
C GLY A 165 10.43 -6.65 -15.77
N SER A 166 10.01 -7.81 -15.25
CA SER A 166 8.99 -7.94 -14.20
C SER A 166 9.63 -8.09 -12.82
N PHE A 167 8.86 -7.84 -11.76
CA PHE A 167 9.30 -8.13 -10.39
C PHE A 167 9.66 -9.60 -10.26
N CYS A 168 10.78 -9.88 -9.61
CA CYS A 168 11.18 -11.26 -9.38
C CYS A 168 10.27 -11.91 -8.34
N ARG A 169 9.98 -13.20 -8.52
CA ARG A 169 9.30 -14.05 -7.54
C ARG A 169 9.87 -13.90 -6.12
N GLY A 170 11.19 -13.85 -5.97
CA GLY A 170 11.84 -13.64 -4.67
C GLY A 170 11.62 -12.23 -4.10
N ALA A 171 11.44 -11.21 -4.95
CA ALA A 171 11.07 -9.86 -4.53
C ALA A 171 9.63 -9.81 -3.99
N LEU A 172 8.75 -10.60 -4.59
CA LEU A 172 7.35 -10.71 -4.16
C LEU A 172 7.23 -11.47 -2.84
N GLN A 173 7.97 -12.58 -2.69
CA GLN A 173 8.03 -13.33 -1.42
C GLN A 173 8.47 -12.43 -0.26
N ILE A 174 9.56 -11.67 -0.42
CA ILE A 174 10.05 -10.79 0.65
C ILE A 174 9.11 -9.61 0.93
N SER A 175 8.41 -9.10 -0.09
CA SER A 175 7.36 -8.09 0.07
C SER A 175 6.17 -8.61 0.88
N ASN A 176 5.92 -9.92 0.81
CA ASN A 176 4.87 -10.62 1.55
C ASN A 176 5.39 -11.31 2.84
N GLY A 177 6.54 -10.86 3.37
CA GLY A 177 7.05 -11.32 4.66
C GLY A 177 7.73 -12.68 4.65
N VAL A 178 8.01 -13.25 3.48
CA VAL A 178 8.67 -14.54 3.30
C VAL A 178 10.09 -14.33 2.76
N ASP A 179 11.09 -14.40 3.64
CA ASP A 179 12.50 -14.37 3.24
C ASP A 179 13.05 -15.80 3.06
N ARG A 180 13.46 -16.12 1.84
CA ARG A 180 14.14 -17.37 1.46
C ARG A 180 15.53 -17.11 0.88
N GLY A 181 16.04 -15.89 1.02
CA GLY A 181 17.32 -15.54 0.44
C GLY A 181 18.47 -16.24 1.12
N ARG A 182 19.51 -16.49 0.32
CA ARG A 182 20.75 -17.06 0.82
C ARG A 182 21.64 -15.94 1.31
N ILE A 183 22.15 -16.08 2.53
CA ILE A 183 23.02 -15.09 3.15
C ILE A 183 24.45 -15.62 3.07
N SER A 184 25.35 -14.76 2.62
CA SER A 184 26.78 -15.06 2.54
C SER A 184 27.56 -13.95 3.24
N PHE A 185 28.59 -14.35 3.97
CA PHE A 185 29.53 -13.42 4.61
C PHE A 185 30.44 -12.81 3.55
N LEU A 186 30.76 -11.52 3.69
CA LEU A 186 31.76 -10.85 2.87
C LEU A 186 33.04 -10.66 3.67
N GLU A 187 34.14 -11.18 3.12
CA GLU A 187 35.45 -10.99 3.71
C GLU A 187 35.93 -9.54 3.54
N SER A 188 36.82 -9.09 4.42
CA SER A 188 37.35 -7.72 4.39
C SER A 188 38.01 -7.34 3.06
N ARG A 189 38.56 -8.31 2.33
CA ARG A 189 39.14 -8.13 0.99
C ARG A 189 38.12 -7.70 -0.06
N ASP A 190 36.87 -8.15 0.08
CA ASP A 190 35.78 -7.90 -0.87
C ASP A 190 35.02 -6.59 -0.55
N LEU A 191 35.36 -5.94 0.57
CA LEU A 191 34.77 -4.68 0.97
C LEU A 191 35.48 -3.50 0.30
N SER A 192 34.71 -2.53 -0.18
CA SER A 192 35.26 -1.24 -0.58
C SER A 192 35.79 -0.48 0.64
N GLU A 193 36.67 0.49 0.42
CA GLU A 193 37.33 1.23 1.49
C GLU A 193 36.35 1.89 2.47
N GLY A 194 35.28 2.51 1.96
CA GLY A 194 34.22 3.10 2.79
C GLY A 194 33.54 2.07 3.70
N ASN A 195 33.35 0.84 3.23
CA ASN A 195 32.77 -0.23 4.05
C ASN A 195 33.75 -0.76 5.09
N ARG A 196 35.05 -0.84 4.76
CA ARG A 196 36.08 -1.16 5.76
C ARG A 196 36.14 -0.11 6.86
N ARG A 197 36.06 1.18 6.51
CA ARG A 197 35.99 2.27 7.49
C ARG A 197 34.75 2.14 8.38
N LYS A 198 33.58 1.83 7.80
CA LYS A 198 32.34 1.59 8.55
C LYS A 198 32.48 0.39 9.50
N LEU A 199 33.06 -0.71 9.03
CA LEU A 199 33.31 -1.91 9.85
C LEU A 199 34.24 -1.60 11.03
N LYS A 200 35.29 -0.79 10.83
CA LYS A 200 36.18 -0.33 11.90
C LYS A 200 35.47 0.56 12.92
N ALA A 201 34.57 1.44 12.48
CA ALA A 201 33.92 2.41 13.34
C ALA A 201 32.74 1.82 14.15
N PHE A 202 31.95 0.93 13.54
CA PHE A 202 30.70 0.43 14.13
C PHE A 202 30.73 -1.08 14.47
N GLY A 203 31.81 -1.78 14.13
CA GLY A 203 31.89 -3.24 14.28
C GLY A 203 30.89 -3.99 13.40
N GLY A 204 30.63 -5.25 13.77
CA GLY A 204 29.65 -6.12 13.11
C GLY A 204 30.17 -6.85 11.88
N ALA A 205 29.31 -7.06 10.89
CA ALA A 205 29.64 -7.80 9.67
C ALA A 205 28.93 -7.23 8.43
N PHE A 206 29.57 -7.40 7.27
CA PHE A 206 28.92 -7.20 5.98
C PHE A 206 28.45 -8.53 5.42
N LEU A 207 27.18 -8.55 5.03
CA LEU A 207 26.52 -9.73 4.49
C LEU A 207 26.00 -9.41 3.09
N THR A 208 25.91 -10.44 2.25
CA THR A 208 25.21 -10.38 0.97
C THR A 208 24.00 -11.28 1.04
N TRP A 209 22.83 -10.68 0.83
CA TRP A 209 21.60 -11.41 0.56
C TRP A 209 21.51 -11.70 -0.93
N GLN A 210 21.25 -12.95 -1.28
CA GLN A 210 21.06 -13.41 -2.64
C GLN A 210 19.64 -13.94 -2.82
N CYS A 211 18.98 -13.48 -3.88
CA CYS A 211 17.68 -13.99 -4.27
C CYS A 211 17.80 -15.48 -4.65
N PRO A 212 16.92 -16.38 -4.15
CA PRO A 212 16.97 -17.79 -4.52
C PRO A 212 16.45 -18.05 -5.93
N GLU A 213 15.70 -17.09 -6.49
CA GLU A 213 14.99 -17.21 -7.75
C GLU A 213 15.77 -16.62 -8.94
N CYS A 214 16.78 -15.78 -8.70
CA CYS A 214 17.48 -15.06 -9.76
C CYS A 214 18.89 -14.61 -9.35
N SER A 215 19.64 -13.98 -10.26
CA SER A 215 21.01 -13.49 -10.01
C SER A 215 21.12 -12.28 -9.08
N TYR A 216 20.00 -11.73 -8.60
CA TYR A 216 20.01 -10.52 -7.81
C TYR A 216 20.70 -10.73 -6.45
N ARG A 217 21.55 -9.78 -6.08
CA ARG A 217 22.28 -9.73 -4.82
C ARG A 217 22.27 -8.32 -4.27
N VAL A 218 22.09 -8.19 -2.95
CA VAL A 218 22.22 -6.92 -2.24
C VAL A 218 23.07 -7.10 -0.99
N ARG A 219 24.06 -6.22 -0.85
CA ARG A 219 24.90 -6.15 0.33
C ARG A 219 24.23 -5.30 1.41
N TYR A 220 24.43 -5.68 2.65
CA TYR A 220 24.03 -4.89 3.82
C TYR A 220 24.99 -5.10 4.99
N HIS A 221 24.90 -4.18 5.96
CA HIS A 221 25.68 -4.20 7.20
C HIS A 221 24.76 -4.51 8.37
N VAL A 222 25.27 -5.28 9.33
CA VAL A 222 24.63 -5.59 10.60
C VAL A 222 25.65 -5.35 11.71
N SER A 223 25.30 -4.49 12.67
CA SER A 223 26.16 -4.07 13.78
C SER A 223 26.03 -5.00 15.00
N SER A 224 24.80 -5.26 15.44
CA SER A 224 24.48 -6.29 16.43
C SER A 224 23.10 -6.88 16.12
N SER A 225 23.07 -8.14 15.71
CA SER A 225 21.81 -8.87 15.58
C SER A 225 22.03 -10.32 15.92
N ASN A 226 21.11 -10.88 16.71
CA ASN A 226 21.03 -12.32 16.95
C ASN A 226 20.58 -13.08 15.68
N THR A 227 20.16 -12.36 14.65
CA THR A 227 19.67 -12.93 13.38
C THR A 227 20.36 -12.25 12.20
N SER A 228 20.90 -13.04 11.27
CA SER A 228 21.59 -12.54 10.09
C SER A 228 20.65 -12.25 8.91
N ASN A 229 19.37 -11.92 9.16
CA ASN A 229 18.38 -11.74 8.10
C ASN A 229 18.44 -10.33 7.46
N ILE A 230 17.91 -10.20 6.24
CA ILE A 230 17.86 -8.89 5.55
C ILE A 230 16.88 -7.90 6.22
N TYR A 231 16.01 -8.35 7.13
CA TYR A 231 15.12 -7.44 7.87
C TYR A 231 15.85 -6.62 8.95
N THR A 232 17.01 -7.07 9.40
CA THR A 232 17.78 -6.45 10.50
C THR A 232 18.92 -5.54 10.03
N THR A 233 18.93 -5.15 8.74
CA THR A 233 19.97 -4.24 8.20
C THR A 233 20.12 -2.92 8.97
N ASP A 234 21.35 -2.50 9.27
CA ASP A 234 21.64 -1.18 9.84
C ASP A 234 22.08 -0.16 8.77
N GLU A 235 22.16 -0.60 7.52
CA GLU A 235 22.52 0.25 6.40
C GLU A 235 21.34 1.12 5.95
N ILE A 236 21.42 2.41 6.29
CA ILE A 236 20.61 3.45 5.65
C ILE A 236 21.38 3.98 4.45
N ARG A 237 20.76 3.90 3.27
CA ARG A 237 21.25 4.46 2.01
C ARG A 237 20.59 5.81 1.78
N GLN A 238 21.42 6.76 1.38
CA GLN A 238 21.03 8.12 1.03
C GLN A 238 21.87 8.60 -0.15
N HIS A 239 21.33 9.50 -0.95
CA HIS A 239 22.00 10.10 -2.09
C HIS A 239 21.99 11.61 -1.94
N GLY A 240 23.08 12.26 -2.32
CA GLY A 240 23.19 13.72 -2.23
C GLY A 240 22.05 14.40 -3.00
N GLY A 241 21.38 15.36 -2.36
CA GLY A 241 20.30 16.14 -2.96
C GLY A 241 18.94 15.43 -3.08
N LEU A 242 18.79 14.17 -2.63
CA LEU A 242 17.50 13.49 -2.65
C LEU A 242 16.86 13.44 -1.26
N ALA A 243 15.60 13.86 -1.18
CA ALA A 243 14.76 13.79 0.02
C ALA A 243 14.22 12.36 0.27
N ILE A 244 15.11 11.38 0.26
CA ILE A 244 14.75 9.98 0.48
C ILE A 244 15.90 9.21 1.15
N LYS A 245 15.54 8.40 2.13
CA LYS A 245 16.41 7.40 2.75
C LYS A 245 15.77 6.03 2.60
N TYR A 246 16.56 4.99 2.44
CA TYR A 246 16.02 3.64 2.33
C TYR A 246 17.03 2.58 2.77
N ARG A 247 16.53 1.40 3.09
CA ARG A 247 17.34 0.25 3.50
C ARG A 247 17.52 -0.72 2.34
N SER A 248 18.53 -1.59 2.44
CA SER A 248 18.79 -2.63 1.44
C SER A 248 17.62 -3.59 1.26
N LEU A 249 16.78 -3.77 2.30
CA LEU A 249 15.53 -4.52 2.22
C LEU A 249 14.56 -3.95 1.16
N PHE A 250 14.42 -2.63 1.05
CA PHE A 250 13.55 -2.03 0.04
C PHE A 250 14.03 -2.34 -1.39
N LEU A 251 15.34 -2.39 -1.60
CA LEU A 251 15.92 -2.79 -2.88
C LEU A 251 15.62 -4.25 -3.20
N ALA A 252 15.69 -5.13 -2.20
CA ALA A 252 15.30 -6.53 -2.36
C ALA A 252 13.80 -6.68 -2.66
N LYS A 253 12.92 -5.89 -2.04
CA LYS A 253 11.48 -5.85 -2.35
C LYS A 253 11.19 -5.33 -3.77
N SER A 254 12.07 -4.49 -4.32
CA SER A 254 11.85 -3.79 -5.59
C SER A 254 12.60 -4.40 -6.78
N HIS A 255 13.33 -5.51 -6.60
CA HIS A 255 14.18 -6.02 -7.67
C HIS A 255 13.40 -6.72 -8.79
N LEU A 256 13.90 -6.55 -10.01
CA LEU A 256 13.38 -7.23 -11.20
C LEU A 256 14.09 -8.56 -11.40
N TYR A 257 13.45 -9.47 -12.13
CA TYR A 257 14.06 -10.76 -12.46
C TYR A 257 15.33 -10.58 -13.29
N LEU A 258 16.43 -11.14 -12.78
CA LEU A 258 17.73 -11.17 -13.44
C LEU A 258 18.12 -12.63 -13.68
N PRO A 259 18.14 -13.12 -14.94
CA PRO A 259 18.41 -14.52 -15.21
C PRO A 259 19.76 -14.97 -14.63
N PRO A 260 19.88 -16.23 -14.17
CA PRO A 260 21.15 -16.83 -13.76
C PRO A 260 22.24 -16.69 -14.83
N PRO A 261 23.53 -16.60 -14.45
CA PRO A 261 24.62 -16.60 -15.42
C PRO A 261 24.57 -17.87 -16.27
N GLY A 262 24.62 -17.75 -17.59
CA GLY A 262 24.53 -18.88 -18.53
C GLY A 262 23.11 -19.26 -18.97
N THR A 263 22.07 -18.63 -18.41
CA THR A 263 20.70 -18.76 -18.95
C THR A 263 20.56 -17.85 -20.16
N THR A 264 20.65 -18.40 -21.38
CA THR A 264 20.33 -17.71 -22.63
C THR A 264 18.84 -17.42 -22.68
N THR A 265 18.41 -16.28 -22.13
CA THR A 265 17.05 -15.77 -22.36
C THR A 265 16.88 -15.54 -23.86
N ARG A 266 16.11 -16.42 -24.51
CA ARG A 266 15.64 -16.31 -25.90
C ARG A 266 14.62 -15.17 -26.06
N VAL A 267 15.00 -13.95 -25.69
CA VAL A 267 14.23 -12.74 -26.01
C VAL A 267 15.00 -11.99 -27.09
N ILE A 268 14.81 -12.51 -28.31
CA ILE A 268 14.63 -11.79 -29.57
C ILE A 268 15.32 -10.40 -29.66
N ASP A 269 16.37 -10.35 -30.48
CA ASP A 269 16.50 -9.31 -31.49
C ASP A 269 16.84 -9.98 -32.83
N LEU A 270 15.82 -10.61 -33.43
CA LEU A 270 15.80 -10.93 -34.85
C LEU A 270 15.62 -9.62 -35.62
N ARG A 271 16.70 -8.84 -35.77
CA ARG A 271 16.99 -7.85 -36.84
C ARG A 271 18.09 -6.88 -36.39
N ARG A 272 19.35 -7.27 -36.59
CA ARG A 272 20.37 -6.36 -37.16
C ARG A 272 21.69 -7.10 -37.37
N ARG A 273 21.97 -7.39 -38.64
CA ARG A 273 23.33 -7.54 -39.14
C ARG A 273 24.11 -6.26 -38.79
N ASN A 274 25.34 -6.44 -38.32
CA ASN A 274 26.41 -5.44 -38.27
C ASN A 274 26.10 -4.11 -37.57
N SER A 275 26.23 -4.10 -36.25
CA SER A 275 26.80 -2.96 -35.51
C SER A 275 27.26 -3.48 -34.14
N LYS A 276 28.31 -2.90 -33.54
CA LYS A 276 28.65 -3.11 -32.13
C LYS A 276 27.48 -2.58 -31.29
N ILE A 277 26.43 -3.39 -31.12
CA ILE A 277 25.26 -3.03 -30.33
C ILE A 277 25.69 -3.04 -28.86
N MET A 278 25.81 -1.87 -28.25
CA MET A 278 25.88 -1.76 -26.80
C MET A 278 24.59 -2.38 -26.24
N ILE A 279 24.69 -3.59 -25.70
CA ILE A 279 23.56 -4.22 -24.99
C ILE A 279 23.26 -3.32 -23.79
N PRO A 280 22.07 -2.69 -23.72
CA PRO A 280 21.75 -1.81 -22.60
C PRO A 280 21.84 -2.59 -21.30
N SER A 281 22.47 -2.01 -20.27
CA SER A 281 22.56 -2.66 -18.96
C SER A 281 21.18 -3.17 -18.51
N PRO A 282 21.10 -4.38 -17.91
CA PRO A 282 19.83 -4.96 -17.52
C PRO A 282 19.18 -4.10 -16.42
N LEU A 283 17.86 -3.94 -16.53
CA LEU A 283 17.07 -3.28 -15.50
C LEU A 283 17.08 -4.16 -14.25
N LYS A 284 17.39 -3.56 -13.10
CA LYS A 284 17.53 -4.27 -11.83
C LYS A 284 16.41 -3.98 -10.85
N TYR A 285 15.72 -2.85 -11.02
CA TYR A 285 14.77 -2.32 -10.05
C TYR A 285 13.50 -1.85 -10.74
N GLY A 286 12.34 -2.13 -10.15
CA GLY A 286 11.05 -1.57 -10.53
C GLY A 286 10.48 -0.70 -9.42
N CYS A 287 9.74 0.35 -9.79
CA CYS A 287 9.01 1.15 -8.83
C CYS A 287 7.69 0.43 -8.48
N VAL A 288 7.64 -0.14 -7.27
CA VAL A 288 6.45 -0.82 -6.73
C VAL A 288 5.23 0.10 -6.66
N PHE A 289 5.44 1.40 -6.41
CA PHE A 289 4.36 2.37 -6.36
C PHE A 289 3.77 2.62 -7.74
N CYS A 290 4.58 2.85 -8.78
CA CYS A 290 4.06 2.99 -10.16
C CYS A 290 3.28 1.76 -10.59
N PHE A 291 3.79 0.56 -10.30
CA PHE A 291 3.11 -0.68 -10.64
C PHE A 291 1.78 -0.84 -9.91
N ALA A 292 1.73 -0.46 -8.63
CA ALA A 292 0.50 -0.46 -7.84
C ALA A 292 -0.56 0.52 -8.36
N HIS A 293 -0.16 1.61 -9.02
CA HIS A 293 -1.06 2.54 -9.73
C HIS A 293 -1.46 2.03 -11.12
N GLY A 294 -1.10 0.80 -11.48
CA GLY A 294 -1.43 0.19 -12.76
C GLY A 294 -0.51 0.53 -13.92
N HIS A 295 0.59 1.24 -13.67
CA HIS A 295 1.57 1.53 -14.71
C HIS A 295 2.51 0.35 -14.97
N ASP A 296 2.83 0.11 -16.23
CA ASP A 296 3.85 -0.88 -16.58
C ASP A 296 5.26 -0.42 -16.21
N LEU A 297 6.16 -1.39 -16.05
CA LEU A 297 7.56 -1.18 -15.72
C LEU A 297 8.35 -0.86 -17.00
N VAL A 298 8.62 0.42 -17.20
CA VAL A 298 9.27 0.96 -18.38
C VAL A 298 10.64 1.52 -18.01
N ARG A 299 11.66 1.14 -18.79
CA ARG A 299 13.05 1.60 -18.65
C ARG A 299 13.11 3.13 -18.48
N HIS A 300 13.86 3.58 -17.48
CA HIS A 300 14.07 4.99 -17.10
C HIS A 300 12.81 5.76 -16.63
N ARG A 301 11.62 5.16 -16.70
CA ARG A 301 10.37 5.79 -16.22
C ARG A 301 9.88 5.19 -14.91
N SER A 302 9.83 3.87 -14.84
CA SER A 302 9.36 3.10 -13.69
C SER A 302 10.24 1.86 -13.42
N ALA A 303 11.25 1.61 -14.26
CA ALA A 303 12.26 0.58 -14.08
C ALA A 303 13.68 1.13 -14.30
N PHE A 304 14.62 0.70 -13.48
CA PHE A 304 15.93 1.35 -13.34
C PHE A 304 17.07 0.34 -13.23
N THR A 305 18.26 0.76 -13.67
CA THR A 305 19.49 -0.03 -13.59
C THR A 305 20.24 0.19 -12.26
N THR A 306 20.06 1.35 -11.63
CA THR A 306 20.76 1.73 -10.39
C THR A 306 19.78 2.01 -9.24
N PRO A 307 20.18 1.79 -7.97
CA PRO A 307 19.39 2.18 -6.81
C PRO A 307 19.14 3.68 -6.70
N GLN A 308 20.10 4.50 -7.17
CA GLN A 308 19.99 5.96 -7.16
C GLN A 308 18.86 6.43 -8.08
N ALA A 309 18.76 5.89 -9.30
CA ALA A 309 17.71 6.28 -10.23
C ALA A 309 16.31 5.87 -9.74
N LEU A 310 16.18 4.71 -9.07
CA LEU A 310 14.94 4.35 -8.39
C LEU A 310 14.60 5.36 -7.28
N ALA A 311 15.59 5.72 -6.45
CA ALA A 311 15.39 6.64 -5.34
C ALA A 311 15.01 8.05 -5.81
N GLU A 312 15.67 8.55 -6.85
CA GLU A 312 15.35 9.83 -7.50
C GLU A 312 13.93 9.83 -8.04
N HIS A 313 13.53 8.76 -8.73
CA HIS A 313 12.16 8.61 -9.20
C HIS A 313 11.15 8.65 -8.05
N ILE A 314 11.40 7.92 -6.95
CA ILE A 314 10.50 7.91 -5.79
C ILE A 314 10.41 9.30 -5.16
N ALA A 315 11.54 9.95 -4.93
CA ALA A 315 11.59 11.29 -4.34
C ALA A 315 10.83 12.33 -5.21
N LEU A 316 10.93 12.23 -6.54
CA LEU A 316 10.29 13.18 -7.46
C LEU A 316 8.82 12.88 -7.75
N ARG A 317 8.41 11.62 -7.77
CA ARG A 317 7.08 11.19 -8.25
C ARG A 317 6.13 10.71 -7.16
N HIS A 318 6.65 10.33 -6.00
CA HIS A 318 5.87 9.70 -4.93
C HIS A 318 6.02 10.41 -3.57
N THR A 319 6.64 11.59 -3.51
CA THR A 319 6.62 12.40 -2.28
C THR A 319 5.36 13.26 -2.23
N ARG A 320 4.94 13.81 -3.37
CA ARG A 320 3.74 14.65 -3.50
C ARG A 320 3.10 14.39 -4.89
N PRO A 321 1.99 13.64 -4.97
CA PRO A 321 1.25 13.03 -3.87
C PRO A 321 2.01 11.85 -3.22
N THR A 322 1.79 11.65 -1.92
CA THR A 322 2.27 10.46 -1.20
C THR A 322 1.47 9.22 -1.63
N PRO A 323 2.09 8.02 -1.62
CA PRO A 323 1.36 6.79 -1.88
C PRO A 323 0.20 6.60 -0.90
N PRO A 324 -0.87 5.89 -1.31
CA PRO A 324 -1.97 5.57 -0.42
C PRO A 324 -1.51 4.79 0.81
N THR A 325 -2.20 4.98 1.94
CA THR A 325 -1.82 4.39 3.25
C THR A 325 -1.54 2.89 3.18
N LEU A 326 -2.34 2.16 2.39
CA LEU A 326 -2.13 0.74 2.11
C LEU A 326 -0.70 0.44 1.64
N MET A 327 -0.19 1.23 0.70
CA MET A 327 1.17 1.08 0.15
C MET A 327 2.22 1.52 1.16
N LEU A 328 1.95 2.56 1.95
CA LEU A 328 2.87 3.01 3.00
C LEU A 328 3.08 1.90 4.04
N HIS A 329 2.02 1.23 4.50
CA HIS A 329 2.13 0.20 5.53
C HIS A 329 2.83 -1.05 5.00
N LEU A 330 2.45 -1.51 3.82
CA LEU A 330 2.99 -2.71 3.20
C LEU A 330 4.50 -2.60 2.91
N PHE A 331 4.93 -1.47 2.35
CA PHE A 331 6.34 -1.22 2.05
C PHE A 331 7.08 -0.52 3.19
N SER A 332 6.46 -0.40 4.37
CA SER A 332 7.05 0.24 5.56
C SER A 332 7.66 1.60 5.23
N VAL A 333 6.89 2.44 4.55
CA VAL A 333 7.28 3.78 4.10
C VAL A 333 6.97 4.78 5.21
N ALA A 334 8.00 5.41 5.75
CA ALA A 334 7.89 6.54 6.66
C ALA A 334 7.79 7.87 5.89
N ILE A 335 7.10 8.82 6.49
CA ILE A 335 7.10 10.24 6.08
C ILE A 335 7.77 11.02 7.20
N GLU A 336 8.86 11.71 6.90
CA GLU A 336 9.66 12.48 7.87
C GLU A 336 10.05 11.65 9.11
N GLY A 337 10.37 10.37 8.90
CA GLY A 337 10.74 9.43 9.95
C GLY A 337 9.56 8.85 10.75
N LYS A 338 8.32 9.21 10.44
CA LYS A 338 7.11 8.70 11.12
C LYS A 338 6.48 7.57 10.33
N LEU A 339 6.22 6.47 11.01
CA LEU A 339 5.36 5.36 10.57
C LEU A 339 4.06 5.39 11.36
N ASP A 340 3.02 4.73 10.82
CA ASP A 340 1.77 4.46 11.55
C ASP A 340 2.01 3.58 12.79
N ASP A 341 2.85 2.55 12.65
CA ASP A 341 3.30 1.73 13.77
C ASP A 341 4.72 2.13 14.19
N ALA A 342 4.82 2.87 15.30
CA ALA A 342 6.08 3.34 15.88
C ALA A 342 7.02 2.20 16.33
N ARG A 343 6.53 0.96 16.47
CA ARG A 343 7.35 -0.21 16.85
C ARG A 343 8.06 -0.82 15.64
N LYS A 344 7.63 -0.51 14.41
CA LYS A 344 8.25 -1.03 13.19
C LYS A 344 9.40 -0.14 12.74
N ARG A 345 10.39 -0.76 12.09
CA ARG A 345 11.42 -0.03 11.33
C ARG A 345 10.89 0.23 9.92
N TRP A 346 11.20 1.41 9.39
CA TRP A 346 10.87 1.74 8.00
C TRP A 346 11.89 1.11 7.05
N ASP A 347 11.45 0.83 5.82
CA ASP A 347 12.29 0.39 4.72
C ASP A 347 12.61 1.53 3.76
N VAL A 348 11.71 2.49 3.66
CA VAL A 348 11.86 3.76 2.94
C VAL A 348 11.40 4.90 3.84
N ASN A 349 12.06 6.04 3.77
CA ASN A 349 11.67 7.25 4.46
C ASN A 349 11.73 8.42 3.47
N LEU A 350 10.57 9.01 3.19
CA LEU A 350 10.43 10.22 2.36
C LEU A 350 10.60 11.44 3.28
N LEU A 351 11.60 12.28 3.00
CA LEU A 351 12.05 13.35 3.89
C LEU A 351 11.40 14.71 3.59
#